data_AF-A0A963SNY8-F1
#
_entry.id   AF-A0A963SNY8-F1
#
_cell.length_a   1.000
_cell.length_b   1.000
_cell.length_c   1.000
_cell.angle_alpha   90.00
_cell.angle_beta   90.00
_cell.angle_gamma   90.00
#
_symmetry.space_group_name_H-M   'P 1'
#
loop_
_entity.id
_entity.type
_entity.pdbx_description
1 polymer ?
#
loop_
_entity_poly.entity_id
_entity_poly.type
_entity_poly.pdbx_seq_one_letter_code
_entity_poly.pdbx_strand_id
1 'polypeptide(L)'
;MAQQEMNWCAHQDYLAADKELNAQWSVTAAEMKRRDADSGEFMGDRKPEHFQTLLAAQRAWITYRDAHCASEGNAFFGGSMQPLIVSTCKTQLTKQRTGELRDLVEFEG
;
A
#
# COMPACT_ATOMS: atom_id res chain seq x y z
N MET A 1 -18.10 9.90 -22.18
CA MET A 1 -16.66 9.60 -21.99
C MET A 1 -16.35 8.36 -22.79
N ALA A 2 -15.27 8.37 -23.57
CA ALA A 2 -14.81 7.16 -24.26
C ALA A 2 -14.16 6.20 -23.26
N GLN A 3 -14.21 4.88 -23.51
CA GLN A 3 -13.61 3.89 -22.60
C GLN A 3 -12.11 4.11 -22.38
N GLN A 4 -11.39 4.58 -23.41
CA GLN A 4 -9.98 4.95 -23.27
C GLN A 4 -9.77 6.10 -22.28
N GLU A 5 -10.63 7.13 -22.30
CA GLU A 5 -10.57 8.23 -21.34
C GLU A 5 -10.86 7.76 -19.91
N MET A 6 -11.85 6.88 -19.74
CA MET A 6 -12.16 6.30 -18.42
C MET A 6 -10.98 5.48 -17.88
N ASN A 7 -10.36 4.66 -18.73
CA ASN A 7 -9.18 3.87 -18.36
C ASN A 7 -8.00 4.80 -17.98
N TRP A 8 -7.81 5.88 -18.73
CA TRP A 8 -6.77 6.87 -18.46
C TRP A 8 -6.98 7.54 -17.09
N CYS A 9 -8.17 8.08 -16.83
CA CYS A 9 -8.49 8.73 -15.56
C CYS A 9 -8.33 7.77 -14.38
N ALA A 10 -8.84 6.55 -14.48
CA ALA A 10 -8.69 5.55 -13.41
C ALA A 10 -7.23 5.20 -13.12
N HIS A 11 -6.38 5.16 -14.16
CA HIS A 11 -4.94 4.96 -13.98
C HIS A 11 -4.28 6.16 -13.29
N GLN A 12 -4.64 7.40 -13.66
CA GLN A 12 -4.15 8.60 -12.99
C GLN A 12 -4.55 8.63 -11.52
N ASP A 13 -5.77 8.23 -11.18
CA ASP A 13 -6.24 8.12 -9.80
C ASP A 13 -5.40 7.11 -8.99
N TYR A 14 -5.05 5.98 -9.60
CA TYR A 14 -4.16 5.01 -8.98
C TYR A 14 -2.76 5.58 -8.73
N LEU A 15 -2.18 6.28 -9.71
CA LEU A 15 -0.86 6.92 -9.54
C LEU A 15 -0.88 7.98 -8.43
N ALA A 16 -1.96 8.76 -8.32
CA ALA A 16 -2.12 9.73 -7.25
C ALA A 16 -2.21 9.04 -5.88
N ALA A 17 -2.97 7.95 -5.76
CA ALA A 17 -3.05 7.17 -4.53
C ALA A 17 -1.70 6.52 -4.17
N ASP A 18 -0.97 6.00 -5.16
CA ASP A 18 0.34 5.36 -4.94
C ASP A 18 1.39 6.38 -4.49
N LYS A 19 1.37 7.60 -5.05
CA LYS A 19 2.21 8.70 -4.58
C LYS A 19 1.96 9.01 -3.10
N GLU A 20 0.71 9.07 -2.68
CA GLU A 20 0.34 9.31 -1.29
C GLU A 20 0.80 8.18 -0.37
N LEU A 21 0.62 6.92 -0.80
CA LEU A 21 1.12 5.75 -0.06
C LEU A 21 2.64 5.80 0.11
N ASN A 22 3.40 6.17 -0.91
CA ASN A 22 4.87 6.27 -0.83
C ASN A 22 5.34 7.41 0.09
N ALA A 23 4.60 8.52 0.11
CA ALA A 23 4.84 9.61 1.06
C ALA A 23 4.63 9.11 2.51
N GLN A 24 3.49 8.47 2.79
CA GLN A 24 3.19 7.92 4.12
C GLN A 24 4.15 6.79 4.53
N TRP A 25 4.55 5.94 3.58
CA TRP A 25 5.54 4.88 3.80
C TRP A 25 6.84 5.46 4.35
N SER A 26 7.31 6.57 3.80
CA SER A 26 8.57 7.20 4.24
C SER A 26 8.49 7.67 5.69
N VAL A 27 7.35 8.24 6.09
CA VAL A 27 7.07 8.66 7.48
C VAL A 27 7.04 7.45 8.41
N THR A 28 6.21 6.45 8.06
CA THR A 28 5.99 5.24 8.87
C THR A 28 7.28 4.43 9.03
N ALA A 29 8.05 4.27 7.95
CA ALA A 29 9.31 3.56 7.95
C ALA A 29 10.38 4.26 8.80
N ALA A 30 10.43 5.60 8.78
CA ALA A 30 11.33 6.36 9.63
C ALA A 30 10.99 6.17 11.11
N GLU A 31 9.71 6.20 11.45
CA GLU A 31 9.23 5.98 12.82
C GLU A 31 9.52 4.56 13.32
N MET A 32 9.25 3.53 12.53
CA MET A 32 9.59 2.14 12.93
C MET A 32 11.10 1.96 13.15
N LYS A 33 11.95 2.59 12.33
CA LYS A 33 13.41 2.57 12.52
C LYS A 33 13.83 3.29 13.80
N ARG A 34 13.15 4.39 14.15
CA ARG A 34 13.37 5.09 15.43
C ARG A 34 13.02 4.19 16.61
N ARG A 35 11.86 3.51 16.57
CA ARG A 35 11.46 2.54 17.60
C ARG A 35 12.44 1.38 17.75
N ASP A 36 12.95 0.86 16.63
CA ASP A 36 14.00 -0.17 16.63
C ASP A 36 15.27 0.35 17.33
N ALA A 37 15.69 1.59 17.08
CA ALA A 37 16.84 2.20 17.73
C ALA A 37 16.64 2.46 19.24
N ASP A 38 15.44 2.91 19.62
CA ASP A 38 15.09 3.27 21.01
C ASP A 38 14.85 2.04 21.90
N SER A 39 14.57 0.87 21.30
CA SER A 39 14.29 -0.37 22.03
C SER A 39 15.46 -0.90 22.90
N GLY A 40 16.64 -0.29 22.81
CA GLY A 40 17.74 -0.45 23.76
C GLY A 40 18.31 -1.88 23.86
N GLU A 41 19.27 -2.10 24.76
CA GLU A 41 19.82 -3.44 25.09
C GLU A 41 18.93 -4.23 26.07
N PHE A 42 17.79 -3.68 26.49
CA PHE A 42 16.96 -4.20 27.59
C PHE A 42 16.47 -5.64 27.40
N MET A 43 16.53 -6.19 26.19
CA MET A 43 16.09 -7.55 25.85
C MET A 43 17.20 -8.47 25.31
N GLY A 44 18.48 -8.05 25.33
CA GLY A 44 19.58 -8.80 24.73
C GLY A 44 19.33 -9.07 23.24
N ASP A 45 19.37 -10.34 22.82
CA ASP A 45 19.14 -10.78 21.42
C ASP A 45 17.67 -10.67 20.95
N ARG A 46 16.71 -10.39 21.86
CA ARG A 46 15.27 -10.33 21.53
C ARG A 46 14.77 -8.90 21.39
N LYS A 47 15.28 -8.18 20.40
CA LYS A 47 14.77 -6.84 20.08
C LYS A 47 13.58 -6.93 19.14
N PRO A 48 12.52 -6.13 19.32
CA PRO A 48 11.49 -5.96 18.30
C PRO A 48 12.13 -5.48 16.99
N GLU A 49 11.72 -6.07 15.86
CA GLU A 49 12.14 -5.62 14.53
C GLU A 49 10.95 -4.93 13.83
N HIS A 50 10.55 -3.77 14.34
CA HIS A 50 9.41 -3.01 13.83
C HIS A 50 9.57 -2.70 12.34
N PHE A 51 10.74 -2.26 11.89
CA PHE A 51 10.93 -1.93 10.48
C PHE A 51 10.94 -3.17 9.58
N GLN A 52 11.64 -4.25 9.96
CA GLN A 52 11.73 -5.43 9.11
C GLN A 52 10.38 -6.14 8.98
N THR A 53 9.64 -6.25 10.08
CA THR A 53 8.29 -6.83 10.05
C THR A 53 7.33 -5.98 9.22
N LEU A 54 7.38 -4.65 9.34
CA LEU A 54 6.59 -3.74 8.50
C LEU A 54 6.98 -3.84 7.01
N LEU A 55 8.28 -3.91 6.69
CA LEU A 55 8.77 -4.05 5.33
C LEU A 55 8.32 -5.36 4.68
N ALA A 56 8.38 -6.47 5.44
CA ALA A 56 7.86 -7.75 4.99
C ALA A 56 6.35 -7.68 4.71
N ALA A 57 5.58 -7.09 5.62
CA ALA A 57 4.14 -6.88 5.45
C ALA A 57 3.82 -6.02 4.20
N GLN A 58 4.58 -4.93 3.98
CA GLN A 58 4.37 -4.05 2.83
C GLN A 58 4.62 -4.77 1.48
N ARG A 59 5.66 -5.60 1.41
CA ARG A 59 5.96 -6.41 0.21
C ARG A 59 4.88 -7.44 -0.06
N ALA A 60 4.45 -8.16 0.99
CA ALA A 60 3.35 -9.12 0.88
C ALA A 60 2.04 -8.44 0.44
N TRP A 61 1.77 -7.24 0.96
CA TRP A 61 0.62 -6.44 0.57
C TRP A 61 0.66 -6.04 -0.92
N ILE A 62 1.81 -5.67 -1.49
CA ILE A 62 1.93 -5.37 -2.93
C ILE A 62 1.56 -6.61 -3.75
N THR A 63 2.08 -7.78 -3.40
CA THR A 63 1.74 -9.04 -4.07
C THR A 63 0.25 -9.35 -3.97
N TYR A 64 -0.35 -9.18 -2.78
CA TYR A 64 -1.78 -9.32 -2.57
C TYR A 64 -2.58 -8.37 -3.46
N ARG A 65 -2.29 -7.06 -3.42
CA ARG A 65 -2.98 -6.02 -4.20
C ARG A 65 -3.00 -6.37 -5.68
N ASP A 66 -1.84 -6.71 -6.23
CA ASP A 66 -1.73 -6.95 -7.66
C ASP A 66 -2.45 -8.24 -8.09
N ALA A 67 -2.35 -9.32 -7.30
CA ALA A 67 -3.05 -10.57 -7.58
C ALA A 67 -4.58 -10.43 -7.41
N HIS A 68 -5.02 -9.75 -6.35
CA HIS A 68 -6.42 -9.51 -6.05
C HIS A 68 -7.07 -8.65 -7.14
N CYS A 69 -6.47 -7.52 -7.50
CA CYS A 69 -7.04 -6.64 -8.52
C CYS A 69 -7.01 -7.26 -9.93
N ALA A 70 -6.03 -8.11 -10.24
CA ALA A 70 -6.06 -8.92 -11.46
C ALA A 70 -7.23 -9.91 -11.45
N SER A 71 -7.48 -10.56 -10.30
CA SER A 71 -8.63 -11.46 -10.14
C SER A 71 -9.97 -10.77 -10.36
N GLU A 72 -10.17 -9.55 -9.83
CA GLU A 72 -11.39 -8.77 -10.09
C GLU A 72 -11.54 -8.42 -11.58
N GLY A 73 -10.43 -8.06 -12.23
CA GLY A 73 -10.42 -7.75 -13.66
C GLY A 73 -10.73 -8.94 -14.57
N ASN A 74 -10.56 -10.18 -14.11
CA ASN A 74 -10.76 -11.38 -14.94
C ASN A 74 -12.20 -11.57 -15.40
N ALA A 75 -13.19 -11.01 -14.68
CA ALA A 75 -14.58 -11.00 -15.14
C ALA A 75 -14.77 -10.24 -16.47
N PHE A 76 -13.81 -9.38 -16.83
CA PHE A 76 -13.81 -8.55 -18.04
C PHE A 76 -12.63 -8.88 -18.96
N PHE A 77 -12.01 -10.05 -18.80
CA PHE A 77 -10.78 -10.42 -19.48
C PHE A 77 -10.85 -10.21 -21.00
N GLY A 78 -9.89 -9.48 -21.56
CA GLY A 78 -9.82 -9.15 -23.00
C GLY A 78 -10.78 -8.04 -23.45
N GLY A 79 -11.64 -7.55 -22.55
CA GLY A 79 -12.54 -6.44 -22.80
C GLY A 79 -11.92 -5.08 -22.47
N SER A 80 -12.47 -4.02 -23.08
CA SER A 80 -11.99 -2.65 -22.90
C SER A 80 -12.22 -2.07 -21.50
N MET A 81 -13.08 -2.71 -20.69
CA MET A 81 -13.35 -2.36 -19.29
C MET A 81 -12.33 -2.95 -18.29
N GLN A 82 -11.58 -3.99 -18.64
CA GLN A 82 -10.65 -4.63 -17.71
C GLN A 82 -9.64 -3.65 -17.06
N PRO A 83 -9.01 -2.73 -17.80
CA PRO A 83 -8.05 -1.78 -17.21
C PRO A 83 -8.71 -0.81 -16.20
N LEU A 84 -9.96 -0.42 -16.43
CA LEU A 84 -10.74 0.41 -15.52
C LEU A 84 -10.92 -0.32 -14.18
N ILE A 85 -11.41 -1.56 -14.21
CA ILE A 85 -11.66 -2.36 -13.00
C ILE A 85 -10.37 -2.57 -12.20
N VAL A 86 -9.29 -2.97 -12.88
CA VAL A 86 -7.99 -3.21 -12.22
C VAL A 86 -7.47 -1.92 -11.57
N SER A 87 -7.52 -0.80 -12.26
CA SER A 87 -7.01 0.48 -11.73
C SER A 87 -7.85 0.98 -10.56
N THR A 88 -9.18 0.88 -10.65
CA THR A 88 -10.09 1.26 -9.56
C THR A 88 -9.87 0.41 -8.30
N CYS A 89 -9.70 -0.92 -8.44
CA CYS A 89 -9.36 -1.80 -7.32
C CYS A 89 -8.03 -1.37 -6.66
N LYS A 90 -6.98 -1.14 -7.47
CA LYS A 90 -5.69 -0.71 -6.95
C LYS A 90 -5.78 0.60 -6.20
N THR A 91 -6.55 1.57 -6.70
CA THR A 91 -6.80 2.84 -6.00
C THR A 91 -7.42 2.63 -4.62
N GLN A 92 -8.44 1.77 -4.52
CA GLN A 92 -9.12 1.51 -3.25
C GLN A 92 -8.18 0.87 -2.21
N LEU A 93 -7.51 -0.22 -2.59
CA LEU A 93 -6.59 -0.92 -1.69
C LEU A 93 -5.41 -0.04 -1.29
N THR A 94 -4.86 0.76 -2.21
CA THR A 94 -3.77 1.69 -1.90
C THR A 94 -4.21 2.75 -0.89
N LYS A 95 -5.41 3.34 -1.03
CA LYS A 95 -5.94 4.31 -0.06
C LYS A 95 -6.15 3.67 1.32
N GLN A 96 -6.69 2.46 1.37
CA GLN A 96 -6.85 1.72 2.62
C GLN A 96 -5.48 1.49 3.29
N ARG A 97 -4.50 1.01 2.54
CA ARG A 97 -3.16 0.75 3.07
C ARG A 97 -2.48 2.02 3.59
N THR A 98 -2.66 3.15 2.91
CA THR A 98 -2.19 4.45 3.42
C THR A 98 -2.78 4.76 4.78
N GLY A 99 -4.08 4.50 5.00
CA GLY A 99 -4.72 4.63 6.31
C GLY A 99 -4.10 3.73 7.37
N GLU A 100 -3.94 2.43 7.06
CA GLU A 100 -3.28 1.47 7.96
C GLU A 100 -1.85 1.92 8.35
N LEU A 101 -1.10 2.52 7.41
CA LEU A 101 0.24 3.04 7.68
C LEU A 101 0.21 4.31 8.56
N ARG A 102 -0.79 5.18 8.41
CA ARG A 102 -1.00 6.35 9.29
C ARG A 102 -1.33 5.90 10.71
N ASP A 103 -2.25 4.96 10.86
CA ASP A 103 -2.68 4.48 12.17
C ASP A 103 -1.50 3.94 12.99
N LEU A 104 -0.50 3.31 12.35
CA LEU A 104 0.71 2.80 13.03
C LEU A 104 1.57 3.88 13.70
N VAL A 105 1.47 5.13 13.24
CA VAL A 105 2.24 6.28 13.77
C VAL A 105 1.37 7.31 14.48
N GLU A 106 0.06 7.33 14.23
CA GLU A 106 -0.88 8.24 14.88
C GLU A 106 -1.39 7.73 16.23
N PHE A 107 -1.40 6.41 16.46
CA PHE A 107 -1.87 5.83 17.74
C PHE A 107 -0.91 6.04 18.94
N GLU A 108 0.06 6.94 18.82
CA GLU A 108 0.92 7.37 19.93
C GLU A 108 0.39 8.69 20.53
N GLY A 109 -0.59 8.55 21.43
CA GLY A 109 -1.15 9.62 22.25
C GLY A 109 -2.50 9.27 22.87
#